data_AF-A0AA38TT19-F1
#
_entry.id   AF-A0AA38TT19-F1
#
_cell.length_a   1.000
_cell.length_b   1.000
_cell.length_c   1.000
_cell.angle_alpha   90.00
_cell.angle_beta   90.00
_cell.angle_gamma   90.00
#
_symmetry.space_group_name_H-M   'P 1'
#
loop_
_entity.id
_entity.type
_entity.pdbx_description
1 polymer ?
#
loop_
_entity_poly.entity_id
_entity_poly.type
_entity_poly.pdbx_seq_one_letter_code
_entity_poly.pdbx_strand_id
1 'polypeptide(L)'
;MSSSSSSDSDNDDIDLAINQIVMNNVRAAELIKELYDNNLLQDEVGETSKIPRGPRKDRGREEGHNKLVADYFAEHPVYNDVDFDRRFRMSRRLFLRIVNDLDREVDFFKQQWDARGVKGLSPLQKCVSAIRQLAYGSASDAFDEYLRMSETTSRDCLEHFCKGIIFLYMRQYLRKPTTTDVQAIYALHEQTHGLPGMLGSIDCMHWYWKNCPMAWRGQFHRGDHTGPSVILEAVASQDQWIWHAFFGVPGTTNDIIVVNQSPIFNDLFENKAPDSSFVMNNTHYNHGYYLADGIYPEWTTFVKAFRYPVEEPRVHFKTRQESARKDIERTFATLKDKWHVVKYPARVWTQRKLSLIMHTCIILHNMIREDEGFSYYPFDPTEVLPGEIETTISEEDRARNVNLVKNRKRHANLRHDLSIHGSGKADVAADVAAAVRVAAAPISNTSPTAFGIVVMMDNLLTVGPEPNSSHVGRAQGMYASADLNDLSFMMVQNYVFDEERYNGSTLSILGRNSVMSSMRELPVVGGSGVFRFARGYAEARTYSFNLTSQDAVVEYDVYVLH
;
A
#
# COMPACT_ATOMS: atom_id res chain seq x y z
N MET A 1 34.66 32.23 -42.02
CA MET A 1 33.88 30.99 -41.86
C MET A 1 33.73 30.74 -40.38
N SER A 2 32.61 31.15 -39.81
CA SER A 2 32.28 31.01 -38.39
C SER A 2 30.81 30.60 -38.34
N SER A 3 30.56 29.33 -38.07
CA SER A 3 29.22 28.79 -37.84
C SER A 3 28.98 28.71 -36.34
N SER A 4 27.99 29.48 -35.89
CA SER A 4 27.47 29.52 -34.53
C SER A 4 26.66 28.26 -34.20
N SER A 5 27.03 27.61 -33.10
CA SER A 5 26.25 26.57 -32.41
C SER A 5 25.87 27.09 -31.03
N SER A 6 24.60 27.41 -30.78
CA SER A 6 24.02 27.42 -29.42
C SER A 6 22.50 27.63 -29.51
N SER A 7 21.72 26.60 -29.18
CA SER A 7 20.32 26.73 -28.73
C SER A 7 19.73 25.43 -28.15
N ASP A 8 20.37 24.26 -28.33
CA ASP A 8 19.81 22.98 -27.83
C ASP A 8 20.26 22.59 -26.41
N SER A 9 21.32 23.18 -25.85
CA SER A 9 21.84 22.80 -24.52
C SER A 9 20.92 23.19 -23.36
N ASP A 10 20.23 24.31 -23.47
CA ASP A 10 19.56 24.94 -22.32
C ASP A 10 18.21 24.26 -22.00
N ASN A 11 17.55 23.67 -23.01
CA ASN A 11 16.34 22.86 -22.82
C ASN A 11 16.65 21.48 -22.21
N ASP A 12 17.81 20.89 -22.52
CA ASP A 12 18.22 19.60 -21.96
C ASP A 12 18.49 19.70 -20.45
N ASP A 13 19.03 20.83 -19.98
CA ASP A 13 19.29 21.08 -18.55
C ASP A 13 18.00 21.24 -17.73
N ILE A 14 17.00 21.93 -18.27
CA ILE A 14 15.67 22.08 -17.65
C ILE A 14 14.95 20.73 -17.61
N ASP A 15 15.06 19.94 -18.69
CA ASP A 15 14.47 18.61 -18.80
C ASP A 15 15.09 17.64 -17.81
N LEU A 16 16.40 17.71 -17.63
CA LEU A 16 17.13 16.96 -16.62
C LEU A 16 16.71 17.40 -15.22
N ALA A 17 16.58 18.70 -14.96
CA ALA A 17 16.13 19.22 -13.68
C ALA A 17 14.73 18.72 -13.33
N ILE A 18 13.74 18.81 -14.24
CA ILE A 18 12.37 18.33 -14.00
C ILE A 18 12.35 16.83 -13.69
N ASN A 19 13.10 16.03 -14.46
CA ASN A 19 13.21 14.61 -14.18
C ASN A 19 13.82 14.36 -12.80
N GLN A 20 14.91 15.05 -12.46
CA GLN A 20 15.56 14.92 -11.16
C GLN A 20 14.66 15.36 -10.00
N ILE A 21 13.85 16.41 -10.20
CA ILE A 21 12.93 16.97 -9.22
C ILE A 21 11.76 16.02 -8.96
N VAL A 22 11.08 15.58 -10.03
CA VAL A 22 9.97 14.62 -9.97
C VAL A 22 10.40 13.34 -9.27
N MET A 23 11.68 12.95 -9.45
CA MET A 23 12.26 11.78 -8.80
C MET A 23 12.57 12.00 -7.32
N ASN A 24 13.01 13.20 -6.89
CA ASN A 24 13.55 13.44 -5.54
C ASN A 24 12.57 14.06 -4.52
N ASN A 25 11.40 14.53 -4.95
CA ASN A 25 10.31 15.19 -4.19
C ASN A 25 10.56 15.59 -2.73
N VAL A 26 11.23 16.74 -2.62
CA VAL A 26 11.34 17.55 -1.40
C VAL A 26 10.70 18.94 -1.61
N ARG A 27 10.82 19.54 -2.82
CA ARG A 27 10.29 20.88 -3.17
C ARG A 27 9.72 20.98 -4.59
N ALA A 28 9.28 19.86 -5.16
CA ALA A 28 8.96 19.79 -6.58
C ALA A 28 7.84 20.73 -7.03
N ALA A 29 6.79 20.91 -6.23
CA ALA A 29 5.71 21.82 -6.56
C ALA A 29 6.16 23.28 -6.59
N GLU A 30 6.99 23.71 -5.65
CA GLU A 30 7.55 25.07 -5.57
C GLU A 30 8.55 25.34 -6.69
N LEU A 31 9.42 24.38 -7.00
CA LEU A 31 10.38 24.54 -8.09
C LEU A 31 9.70 24.45 -9.46
N ILE A 32 8.69 23.59 -9.63
CA ILE A 32 7.86 23.59 -10.84
C ILE A 32 7.14 24.94 -10.97
N LYS A 33 6.68 25.53 -9.86
CA LYS A 33 6.14 26.89 -9.84
C LYS A 33 7.16 27.90 -10.34
N GLU A 34 8.37 27.91 -9.79
CA GLU A 34 9.45 28.81 -10.23
C GLU A 34 9.79 28.61 -11.71
N LEU A 35 9.89 27.36 -12.18
CA LEU A 35 10.14 27.06 -13.59
C LEU A 35 8.98 27.51 -14.49
N TYR A 36 7.75 27.48 -13.99
CA TYR A 36 6.56 27.94 -14.71
C TYR A 36 6.48 29.47 -14.75
N ASP A 37 6.67 30.13 -13.60
CA ASP A 37 6.66 31.58 -13.42
C ASP A 37 7.82 32.26 -14.18
N ASN A 38 8.97 31.58 -14.29
CA ASN A 38 10.12 32.05 -15.07
C ASN A 38 10.00 31.73 -16.58
N ASN A 39 8.85 31.25 -17.06
CA ASN A 39 8.61 30.81 -18.44
C ASN A 39 9.59 29.73 -18.96
N LEU A 40 10.36 29.06 -18.09
CA LEU A 40 11.29 27.97 -18.46
C LEU A 40 10.55 26.66 -18.80
N LEU A 41 9.27 26.54 -18.42
CA LEU A 41 8.36 25.43 -18.79
C LEU A 41 7.42 25.75 -19.95
N GLN A 42 7.33 27.03 -20.34
CA GLN A 42 6.77 27.39 -21.63
C GLN A 42 7.85 27.01 -22.62
N ASP A 43 7.61 26.01 -23.46
CA ASP A 43 8.51 25.78 -24.58
C ASP A 43 8.69 27.15 -25.27
N GLU A 44 9.92 27.66 -25.34
CA GLU A 44 10.26 28.48 -26.51
C GLU A 44 9.76 27.66 -27.69
N VAL A 45 8.93 28.24 -28.53
CA VAL A 45 8.54 27.63 -29.80
C VAL A 45 9.84 27.41 -30.55
N GLY A 46 10.48 26.26 -30.31
CA GLY A 46 11.73 25.89 -30.93
C GLY A 46 11.49 26.02 -32.41
N GLU A 47 12.40 26.70 -33.11
CA GLU A 47 12.38 26.79 -34.55
C GLU A 47 12.67 25.39 -35.13
N THR A 48 11.74 24.45 -34.96
CA THR A 48 11.56 23.37 -35.92
C THR A 48 11.35 24.08 -37.25
N SER A 49 12.25 23.83 -38.20
CA SER A 49 12.25 24.38 -39.55
C SER A 49 10.82 24.62 -40.00
N LYS A 50 10.40 25.90 -40.10
CA LYS A 50 9.02 26.30 -40.37
C LYS A 50 8.61 25.78 -41.74
N ILE A 51 8.14 24.54 -41.82
CA ILE A 51 7.31 24.09 -42.92
C ILE A 51 6.11 25.04 -42.90
N PRO A 52 5.77 25.70 -44.02
CA PRO A 52 4.65 26.63 -44.05
C PRO A 52 3.41 25.92 -43.50
N ARG A 53 2.93 26.36 -42.33
CA ARG A 53 1.69 25.83 -41.77
C ARG A 53 0.59 26.19 -42.76
N GLY A 54 -0.03 25.17 -43.35
CA GLY A 54 -1.21 25.37 -44.19
C GLY A 54 -2.28 26.17 -43.44
N PRO A 55 -3.22 26.79 -44.17
CA PRO A 55 -4.25 27.63 -43.56
C PRO A 55 -4.96 26.89 -42.42
N ARG A 56 -5.11 27.59 -41.29
CA ARG A 56 -5.76 27.04 -40.09
C ARG A 56 -7.21 26.67 -40.45
N LYS A 57 -7.52 25.38 -40.49
CA LYS A 57 -8.90 24.92 -40.69
C LYS A 57 -9.79 25.48 -39.59
N ASP A 58 -10.88 26.15 -39.98
CA ASP A 58 -11.98 26.41 -39.06
C ASP A 58 -12.68 25.08 -38.78
N ARG A 59 -12.75 24.74 -37.50
CA ARG A 59 -13.27 23.45 -37.02
C ARG A 59 -14.58 23.60 -36.26
N GLY A 60 -15.13 24.82 -36.12
CA GLY A 60 -16.34 25.03 -35.31
C GLY A 60 -16.11 24.72 -33.83
N ARG A 61 -15.11 25.33 -33.21
CA ARG A 61 -14.70 25.03 -31.81
C ARG A 61 -15.82 25.22 -30.79
N GLU A 62 -16.64 26.25 -30.99
CA GLU A 62 -17.79 26.56 -30.13
C GLU A 62 -18.90 25.51 -30.25
N GLU A 63 -19.17 25.03 -31.47
CA GLU A 63 -20.06 23.89 -31.69
C GLU A 63 -19.55 22.64 -30.96
N GLY A 64 -18.24 22.37 -31.04
CA GLY A 64 -17.59 21.29 -30.30
C GLY A 64 -17.75 21.43 -28.78
N HIS A 65 -17.64 22.65 -28.24
CA HIS A 65 -17.87 22.92 -26.82
C HIS A 65 -19.33 22.67 -26.43
N ASN A 66 -20.28 23.24 -27.17
CA ASN A 66 -21.71 23.12 -26.88
C ASN A 66 -22.15 21.65 -26.90
N LYS A 67 -21.65 20.88 -27.88
CA LYS A 67 -21.91 19.44 -27.95
C LYS A 67 -21.32 18.68 -26.76
N LEU A 68 -20.07 18.99 -26.38
CA LEU A 68 -19.43 18.36 -25.22
C LEU A 68 -20.22 18.62 -23.93
N VAL A 69 -20.71 19.86 -23.74
CA VAL A 69 -21.54 20.22 -22.59
C VAL A 69 -22.86 19.47 -22.61
N ALA A 70 -23.57 19.46 -23.74
CA ALA A 70 -24.82 18.71 -23.88
C ALA A 70 -24.64 17.21 -23.61
N ASP A 71 -23.52 16.63 -24.04
CA ASP A 71 -23.26 15.20 -23.88
C ASP A 71 -22.98 14.79 -22.43
N TYR A 72 -22.28 15.62 -21.62
CA TYR A 72 -21.78 15.20 -20.31
C TYR A 72 -21.97 16.18 -19.15
N PHE A 73 -22.16 17.47 -19.40
CA PHE A 73 -22.06 18.51 -18.36
C PHE A 73 -23.34 19.35 -18.21
N ALA A 74 -24.34 19.17 -19.06
CA ALA A 74 -25.67 19.77 -18.89
C ALA A 74 -26.41 19.16 -17.69
N GLU A 75 -27.48 19.83 -17.24
CA GLU A 75 -28.37 19.35 -16.18
C GLU A 75 -29.00 17.98 -16.50
N HIS A 76 -29.35 17.77 -17.78
CA HIS A 76 -29.83 16.51 -18.32
C HIS A 76 -28.92 16.04 -19.46
N PRO A 77 -27.75 15.48 -19.15
CA PRO A 77 -26.76 15.09 -20.16
C PRO A 77 -27.22 13.84 -20.91
N VAL A 78 -26.72 13.67 -22.13
CA VAL A 78 -26.94 12.43 -22.91
C VAL A 78 -26.33 11.22 -22.20
N TYR A 79 -25.16 11.39 -21.60
CA TYR A 79 -24.43 10.35 -20.87
C TYR A 79 -24.48 10.61 -19.37
N ASN A 80 -24.91 9.60 -18.61
CA ASN A 80 -25.03 9.69 -17.16
C ASN A 80 -23.67 9.54 -16.44
N ASP A 81 -23.67 9.55 -15.11
CA ASP A 81 -22.43 9.44 -14.33
C ASP A 81 -21.70 8.10 -14.49
N VAL A 82 -22.42 7.00 -14.75
CA VAL A 82 -21.82 5.69 -15.00
C VAL A 82 -21.07 5.70 -16.33
N ASP A 83 -21.67 6.29 -17.37
CA ASP A 83 -21.01 6.50 -18.64
C ASP A 83 -19.82 7.44 -18.52
N PHE A 84 -19.96 8.50 -17.71
CA PHE A 84 -18.90 9.45 -17.44
C PHE A 84 -17.71 8.76 -16.79
N ASP A 85 -17.91 8.06 -15.67
CA ASP A 85 -16.85 7.36 -14.95
C ASP A 85 -16.14 6.34 -15.85
N ARG A 86 -16.91 5.56 -16.61
CA ARG A 86 -16.33 4.62 -17.58
C ARG A 86 -15.44 5.33 -18.60
N ARG A 87 -15.84 6.51 -19.08
CA ARG A 87 -15.15 7.20 -20.20
C ARG A 87 -14.01 8.11 -19.78
N PHE A 88 -14.10 8.68 -18.58
CA PHE A 88 -13.13 9.63 -18.01
C PHE A 88 -12.29 9.01 -16.88
N ARG A 89 -12.63 7.78 -16.46
CA ARG A 89 -11.96 6.96 -15.44
C ARG A 89 -12.05 7.49 -14.01
N MET A 90 -12.86 8.53 -13.82
CA MET A 90 -13.08 9.24 -12.57
C MET A 90 -14.49 9.84 -12.54
N SER A 91 -14.96 10.19 -11.33
CA SER A 91 -16.24 10.87 -11.16
C SER A 91 -16.28 12.23 -11.86
N ARG A 92 -17.47 12.65 -12.27
CA ARG A 92 -17.70 13.97 -12.86
C ARG A 92 -17.31 15.10 -11.91
N ARG A 93 -17.55 14.92 -10.61
CA ARG A 93 -17.18 15.88 -9.57
C ARG A 93 -15.66 16.07 -9.50
N LEU A 94 -14.90 14.99 -9.44
CA LEU A 94 -13.43 15.06 -9.43
C LEU A 94 -12.88 15.68 -10.71
N PHE A 95 -13.43 15.29 -11.86
CA PHE A 95 -13.04 15.88 -13.14
C PHE A 95 -13.27 17.40 -13.17
N LEU A 96 -14.45 17.87 -12.75
CA LEU A 96 -14.75 19.30 -12.73
C LEU A 96 -13.89 20.08 -11.74
N ARG A 97 -13.53 19.49 -10.59
CA ARG A 97 -12.54 20.08 -9.67
C ARG A 97 -11.21 20.33 -10.38
N ILE A 98 -10.69 19.31 -11.07
CA ILE A 98 -9.45 19.41 -11.84
C ILE A 98 -9.54 20.49 -12.92
N VAL A 99 -10.64 20.54 -13.68
CA VAL A 99 -10.82 21.55 -14.73
C VAL A 99 -10.81 22.96 -14.16
N ASN A 100 -11.51 23.18 -13.03
CA ASN A 100 -11.59 24.50 -12.40
C ASN A 100 -10.25 24.95 -11.83
N ASP A 101 -9.51 24.05 -11.17
CA ASP A 101 -8.20 24.37 -10.62
C ASP A 101 -7.19 24.66 -11.76
N LEU A 102 -7.20 23.89 -12.85
CA LEU A 102 -6.37 24.15 -14.01
C LEU A 102 -6.73 25.47 -14.71
N ASP A 103 -8.01 25.79 -14.89
CA ASP A 103 -8.45 27.07 -15.46
C ASP A 103 -8.00 28.27 -14.61
N ARG A 104 -8.03 28.13 -13.28
CA ARG A 104 -7.60 29.19 -12.37
C ARG A 104 -6.08 29.39 -12.37
N GLU A 105 -5.33 28.31 -12.24
CA GLU A 105 -3.89 28.35 -11.92
C GLU A 105 -2.97 28.22 -13.14
N VAL A 106 -3.45 27.64 -14.26
CA VAL A 106 -2.59 27.30 -15.40
C VAL A 106 -3.02 28.06 -16.66
N ASP A 107 -2.18 29.00 -17.10
CA ASP A 107 -2.50 29.92 -18.20
C ASP A 107 -2.89 29.24 -19.52
N PHE A 108 -2.32 28.07 -19.82
CA PHE A 108 -2.69 27.29 -20.99
C PHE A 108 -4.18 26.91 -20.99
N PHE A 109 -4.79 26.66 -19.83
CA PHE A 109 -6.18 26.23 -19.73
C PHE A 109 -7.17 27.39 -19.82
N LYS A 110 -6.79 28.59 -19.36
CA LYS A 110 -7.58 29.82 -19.48
C LYS A 110 -8.11 30.03 -20.90
N GLN A 111 -9.41 30.28 -21.02
CA GLN A 111 -10.02 30.54 -22.32
C GLN A 111 -9.66 31.95 -22.80
N GLN A 112 -8.84 32.04 -23.84
CA GLN A 112 -8.41 33.31 -24.42
C GLN A 112 -9.29 33.70 -25.62
N TRP A 113 -9.29 34.98 -25.96
CA TRP A 113 -9.90 35.52 -27.16
C TRP A 113 -8.81 35.81 -28.19
N ASP A 114 -9.05 35.48 -29.46
CA ASP A 114 -8.13 35.91 -30.51
C ASP A 114 -8.33 37.39 -30.89
N ALA A 115 -7.39 37.96 -31.66
CA ALA A 115 -7.45 39.35 -32.09
C ALA A 115 -8.67 39.70 -32.97
N ARG A 116 -9.46 38.70 -33.39
CA ARG A 116 -10.70 38.86 -34.16
C ARG A 116 -11.94 38.72 -33.27
N GLY A 117 -11.76 38.59 -31.96
CA GLY A 117 -12.86 38.41 -31.00
C GLY A 117 -13.46 37.00 -31.01
N VAL A 118 -12.75 35.99 -31.53
CA VAL A 118 -13.21 34.59 -31.52
C VAL A 118 -12.68 33.89 -30.26
N LYS A 119 -13.57 33.21 -29.53
CA LYS A 119 -13.18 32.43 -28.35
C LYS A 119 -12.27 31.26 -28.73
N GLY A 120 -11.22 31.07 -27.94
CA GLY A 120 -10.37 29.89 -27.96
C GLY A 120 -11.08 28.63 -27.44
N LEU A 121 -10.37 27.51 -27.41
CA LEU A 121 -10.89 26.27 -26.82
C LEU A 121 -11.14 26.45 -25.32
N SER A 122 -12.25 25.90 -24.85
CA SER A 122 -12.61 25.91 -23.43
C SER A 122 -11.69 25.01 -22.59
N PRO A 123 -11.57 25.26 -21.26
CA PRO A 123 -10.85 24.39 -20.34
C PRO A 123 -11.37 22.95 -20.38
N LEU A 124 -12.70 22.78 -20.47
CA LEU A 124 -13.35 21.48 -20.64
C LEU A 124 -12.81 20.74 -21.88
N GLN A 125 -12.80 21.36 -23.05
CA GLN A 125 -12.29 20.71 -24.27
C GLN A 125 -10.83 20.29 -24.13
N LYS A 126 -9.99 21.15 -23.54
CA LYS A 126 -8.56 20.85 -23.32
C LYS A 126 -8.36 19.68 -22.36
N CYS A 127 -9.06 19.67 -21.23
CA CYS A 127 -8.96 18.60 -20.23
C CYS A 127 -9.55 17.28 -20.74
N VAL A 128 -10.68 17.30 -21.47
CA VAL A 128 -11.25 16.10 -22.10
C VAL A 128 -10.28 15.50 -23.11
N SER A 129 -9.58 16.33 -23.88
CA SER A 129 -8.54 15.87 -24.80
C SER A 129 -7.41 15.13 -24.08
N ALA A 130 -6.91 15.69 -22.97
CA ALA A 130 -5.85 15.08 -22.18
C ALA A 130 -6.30 13.77 -21.50
N ILE A 131 -7.42 13.78 -20.79
CA ILE A 131 -7.93 12.60 -20.08
C ILE A 131 -8.23 11.45 -21.03
N ARG A 132 -8.81 11.71 -22.22
CA ARG A 132 -9.05 10.64 -23.18
C ARG A 132 -7.75 10.03 -23.73
N GLN A 133 -6.70 10.83 -23.91
CA GLN A 133 -5.38 10.30 -24.27
C GLN A 133 -4.83 9.37 -23.16
N LEU A 134 -4.94 9.77 -21.89
CA LEU A 134 -4.51 8.93 -20.75
C LEU A 134 -5.36 7.66 -20.60
N ALA A 135 -6.68 7.79 -20.67
CA ALA A 135 -7.66 6.74 -20.42
C ALA A 135 -7.67 5.65 -21.49
N TYR A 136 -7.37 5.98 -22.74
CA TYR A 136 -7.47 5.06 -23.89
C TYR A 136 -6.14 4.81 -24.61
N GLY A 137 -5.10 5.62 -24.40
CA GLY A 137 -3.87 5.57 -25.20
C GLY A 137 -4.11 5.88 -26.69
N SER A 138 -5.16 6.67 -26.98
CA SER A 138 -5.57 7.04 -28.33
C SER A 138 -4.54 7.94 -29.01
N ALA A 139 -4.50 7.89 -30.35
CA ALA A 139 -3.75 8.85 -31.14
C ALA A 139 -4.41 10.24 -31.07
N SER A 140 -3.59 11.30 -31.14
CA SER A 140 -4.00 12.69 -30.96
C SER A 140 -4.89 13.24 -32.08
N ASP A 141 -4.89 12.60 -33.25
CA ASP A 141 -5.71 12.93 -34.42
C ASP A 141 -7.18 12.51 -34.25
N ALA A 142 -7.46 11.46 -33.47
CA ALA A 142 -8.81 10.95 -33.22
C ALA A 142 -9.77 11.97 -32.55
N PHE A 143 -9.25 13.09 -32.04
CA PHE A 143 -10.03 14.14 -31.38
C PHE A 143 -10.45 15.29 -32.30
N ASP A 144 -10.00 15.32 -33.56
CA ASP A 144 -10.39 16.35 -34.53
C ASP A 144 -11.90 16.32 -34.81
N GLU A 145 -12.48 15.12 -34.88
CA GLU A 145 -13.91 14.93 -35.18
C GLU A 145 -14.84 15.35 -34.02
N TYR A 146 -14.51 14.93 -32.79
CA TYR A 146 -15.39 15.14 -31.63
C TYR A 146 -15.09 16.44 -30.89
N LEU A 147 -13.82 16.73 -30.60
CA LEU A 147 -13.43 17.93 -29.85
C LEU A 147 -13.16 19.14 -30.75
N ARG A 148 -13.19 18.98 -32.09
CA ARG A 148 -12.91 20.03 -33.07
C ARG A 148 -11.53 20.66 -32.85
N MET A 149 -10.55 19.82 -32.51
CA MET A 149 -9.22 20.19 -32.05
C MET A 149 -8.14 19.60 -32.97
N SER A 150 -7.16 20.41 -33.39
CA SER A 150 -6.03 19.90 -34.18
C SER A 150 -5.12 19.00 -33.35
N GLU A 151 -4.48 18.04 -34.02
CA GLU A 151 -3.54 17.10 -33.40
C GLU A 151 -2.47 17.77 -32.53
N THR A 152 -1.82 18.83 -33.02
CA THR A 152 -0.81 19.58 -32.25
C THR A 152 -1.39 20.08 -30.93
N THR A 153 -2.54 20.76 -30.99
CA THR A 153 -3.23 21.25 -29.78
C THR A 153 -3.65 20.12 -28.84
N SER A 154 -4.02 18.95 -29.37
CA SER A 154 -4.33 17.77 -28.55
C SER A 154 -3.10 17.28 -27.77
N ARG A 155 -1.92 17.27 -28.41
CA ARG A 155 -0.65 16.90 -27.76
C ARG A 155 -0.26 17.94 -26.71
N ASP A 156 -0.41 19.23 -27.02
CA ASP A 156 -0.13 20.32 -26.09
C ASP A 156 -1.07 20.23 -24.87
N CYS A 157 -2.35 19.88 -25.08
CA CYS A 157 -3.29 19.64 -23.98
C CYS A 157 -2.81 18.54 -23.04
N LEU A 158 -2.33 17.40 -23.56
CA LEU A 158 -1.82 16.32 -22.72
C LEU A 158 -0.61 16.79 -21.89
N GLU A 159 0.34 17.47 -22.52
CA GLU A 159 1.55 17.92 -21.86
C GLU A 159 1.29 18.96 -20.77
N HIS A 160 0.53 20.01 -21.08
CA HIS A 160 0.16 21.03 -20.09
C HIS A 160 -0.75 20.46 -19.00
N PHE A 161 -1.60 19.48 -19.32
CA PHE A 161 -2.40 18.78 -18.32
C PHE A 161 -1.50 18.01 -17.35
N CYS A 162 -0.55 17.21 -17.84
CA CYS A 162 0.36 16.48 -16.97
C CYS A 162 1.19 17.41 -16.07
N LYS A 163 1.77 18.47 -16.66
CA LYS A 163 2.50 19.50 -15.91
C LYS A 163 1.61 20.15 -14.83
N GLY A 164 0.39 20.53 -15.18
CA GLY A 164 -0.57 21.13 -14.26
C GLY A 164 -1.03 20.20 -13.14
N ILE A 165 -1.28 18.92 -13.42
CA ILE A 165 -1.63 17.93 -12.39
C ILE A 165 -0.50 17.75 -11.39
N ILE A 166 0.74 17.62 -11.88
CA ILE A 166 1.91 17.48 -11.00
C ILE A 166 2.06 18.74 -10.15
N PHE A 167 2.00 19.93 -10.76
CA PHE A 167 2.10 21.20 -10.08
C PHE A 167 1.05 21.36 -8.94
N LEU A 168 -0.22 21.07 -9.23
CA LEU A 168 -1.32 21.33 -8.29
C LEU A 168 -1.48 20.25 -7.22
N TYR A 169 -1.22 18.99 -7.56
CA TYR A 169 -1.69 17.86 -6.76
C TYR A 169 -0.58 16.95 -6.23
N MET A 170 0.65 17.02 -6.74
CA MET A 170 1.73 16.13 -6.30
C MET A 170 2.03 16.24 -4.80
N ARG A 171 2.06 17.48 -4.26
CA ARG A 171 2.37 17.74 -2.84
C ARG A 171 1.39 17.05 -1.87
N GLN A 172 0.18 16.75 -2.32
CA GLN A 172 -0.81 16.01 -1.53
C GLN A 172 -0.86 14.53 -1.93
N TYR A 173 -1.05 14.26 -3.21
CA TYR A 173 -1.44 12.95 -3.71
C TYR A 173 -0.25 12.08 -4.16
N LEU A 174 0.99 12.57 -4.09
CA LEU A 174 2.20 11.76 -4.22
C LEU A 174 3.29 12.31 -3.29
N ARG A 175 2.94 12.43 -2.02
CA ARG A 175 3.80 12.90 -0.94
C ARG A 175 4.38 11.73 -0.14
N LYS A 176 5.48 11.99 0.53
CA LYS A 176 6.03 11.09 1.54
C LYS A 176 5.12 11.10 2.77
N PRO A 177 4.93 9.94 3.45
CA PRO A 177 4.04 9.86 4.60
C PRO A 177 4.55 10.74 5.74
N THR A 178 3.64 11.43 6.42
CA THR A 178 3.89 12.15 7.68
C THR A 178 3.78 11.19 8.87
N THR A 179 4.05 11.67 10.09
CA THR A 179 3.89 10.83 11.30
C THR A 179 2.45 10.33 11.43
N THR A 180 1.46 11.18 11.11
CA THR A 180 0.04 10.81 11.12
C THR A 180 -0.26 9.74 10.09
N ASP A 181 0.29 9.87 8.88
CA ASP A 181 0.13 8.85 7.83
C ASP A 181 0.74 7.52 8.25
N VAL A 182 1.96 7.51 8.82
CA VAL A 182 2.64 6.29 9.26
C VAL A 182 1.77 5.52 10.27
N GLN A 183 1.17 6.21 11.25
CA GLN A 183 0.29 5.56 12.23
C GLN A 183 -0.98 4.99 11.57
N ALA A 184 -1.56 5.71 10.62
CA ALA A 184 -2.73 5.23 9.87
C ALA A 184 -2.39 4.02 9.00
N ILE A 185 -1.24 4.03 8.33
CA ILE A 185 -0.74 2.92 7.51
C ILE A 185 -0.46 1.69 8.39
N TYR A 186 0.14 1.87 9.57
CA TYR A 186 0.37 0.79 10.53
C TYR A 186 -0.94 0.15 10.99
N ALA A 187 -1.90 0.98 11.42
CA ALA A 187 -3.20 0.48 11.85
C ALA A 187 -3.90 -0.30 10.73
N LEU A 188 -3.86 0.20 9.49
CA LEU A 188 -4.46 -0.45 8.33
C LEU A 188 -3.84 -1.82 8.03
N HIS A 189 -2.50 -1.91 7.99
CA HIS A 189 -1.82 -3.16 7.69
C HIS A 189 -1.84 -4.16 8.85
N GLU A 190 -1.82 -3.69 10.10
CA GLU A 190 -2.00 -4.55 11.27
C GLU A 190 -3.41 -5.14 11.30
N GLN A 191 -4.44 -4.32 11.08
CA GLN A 191 -5.82 -4.79 11.01
C GLN A 191 -6.05 -5.77 9.86
N THR A 192 -5.46 -5.52 8.68
CA THR A 192 -5.77 -6.30 7.48
C THR A 192 -4.88 -7.54 7.30
N HIS A 193 -3.60 -7.45 7.66
CA HIS A 193 -2.62 -8.54 7.45
C HIS A 193 -1.99 -9.07 8.75
N GLY A 194 -2.27 -8.43 9.89
CA GLY A 194 -1.65 -8.74 11.18
C GLY A 194 -0.16 -8.38 11.24
N LEU A 195 0.33 -7.47 10.39
CA LEU A 195 1.75 -7.14 10.24
C LEU A 195 2.05 -5.75 10.84
N PRO A 196 2.46 -5.65 12.12
CA PRO A 196 2.81 -4.37 12.73
C PRO A 196 4.06 -3.78 12.09
N GLY A 197 4.16 -2.46 12.04
CA GLY A 197 5.32 -1.75 11.49
C GLY A 197 5.45 -1.78 9.96
N MET A 198 4.46 -2.35 9.25
CA MET A 198 4.43 -2.41 7.79
C MET A 198 4.00 -1.05 7.20
N LEU A 199 4.84 -0.47 6.35
CA LEU A 199 4.57 0.78 5.62
C LEU A 199 3.92 0.55 4.24
N GLY A 200 3.95 -0.68 3.75
CA GLY A 200 3.41 -1.05 2.44
C GLY A 200 4.23 -2.14 1.77
N SER A 201 3.90 -2.43 0.51
CA SER A 201 4.67 -3.34 -0.34
C SER A 201 5.40 -2.55 -1.41
N ILE A 202 6.69 -2.87 -1.63
CA ILE A 202 7.53 -2.27 -2.67
C ILE A 202 7.69 -3.23 -3.84
N ASP A 203 7.56 -2.73 -5.06
CA ASP A 203 7.85 -3.53 -6.25
C ASP A 203 8.16 -2.66 -7.47
N CYS A 204 8.73 -3.29 -8.50
CA CYS A 204 8.97 -2.68 -9.79
C CYS A 204 7.95 -3.16 -10.84
N MET A 205 7.56 -2.26 -11.74
CA MET A 205 6.87 -2.64 -12.97
C MET A 205 7.55 -2.05 -14.21
N HIS A 206 7.49 -2.80 -15.31
CA HIS A 206 8.02 -2.37 -16.60
C HIS A 206 6.92 -1.73 -17.45
N TRP A 207 7.25 -0.59 -18.06
CA TRP A 207 6.47 0.03 -19.12
C TRP A 207 7.25 0.00 -20.44
N TYR A 208 6.75 -0.73 -21.42
CA TYR A 208 7.41 -0.87 -22.72
C TYR A 208 7.46 0.45 -23.48
N TRP A 209 8.61 0.78 -24.07
CA TRP A 209 8.83 2.02 -24.79
C TRP A 209 8.94 1.77 -26.30
N LYS A 210 7.80 1.71 -26.99
CA LYS A 210 7.74 1.38 -28.44
C LYS A 210 8.60 2.32 -29.28
N ASN A 211 8.52 3.62 -29.02
CA ASN A 211 9.24 4.65 -29.76
C ASN A 211 10.58 5.03 -29.10
N CYS A 212 11.19 4.13 -28.32
CA CYS A 212 12.51 4.33 -27.75
C CYS A 212 13.53 4.66 -28.87
N PRO A 213 14.21 5.82 -28.81
CA PRO A 213 15.19 6.20 -29.83
C PRO A 213 16.30 5.16 -29.96
N MET A 214 16.83 4.98 -31.18
CA MET A 214 17.86 3.96 -31.46
C MET A 214 19.10 4.12 -30.58
N ALA A 215 19.50 5.36 -30.26
CA ALA A 215 20.63 5.66 -29.38
C ALA A 215 20.43 5.12 -27.94
N TRP A 216 19.19 4.99 -27.49
CA TRP A 216 18.84 4.56 -26.13
C TRP A 216 18.44 3.08 -26.09
N ARG A 217 18.13 2.45 -27.23
CA ARG A 217 17.67 1.06 -27.30
C ARG A 217 18.59 0.08 -26.60
N GLY A 218 19.92 0.22 -26.76
CA GLY A 218 20.88 -0.70 -26.14
C GLY A 218 20.85 -0.68 -24.61
N GLN A 219 20.58 0.48 -24.00
CA GLN A 219 20.51 0.62 -22.54
C GLN A 219 19.14 0.17 -21.99
N PHE A 220 18.06 0.32 -22.76
CA PHE A 220 16.69 0.08 -22.29
C PHE A 220 16.14 -1.30 -22.68
N HIS A 221 16.79 -2.01 -23.61
CA HIS A 221 16.37 -3.34 -24.07
C HIS A 221 17.19 -4.44 -23.41
N ARG A 222 16.51 -5.25 -22.61
CA ARG A 222 17.04 -6.49 -22.03
C ARG A 222 16.77 -7.63 -23.01
N GLY A 223 17.75 -8.49 -23.28
CA GLY A 223 17.66 -9.53 -24.32
C GLY A 223 16.62 -10.62 -24.08
N ASP A 224 16.10 -10.73 -22.85
CA ASP A 224 15.01 -11.61 -22.42
C ASP A 224 13.62 -10.94 -22.50
N HIS A 225 13.54 -9.65 -22.85
CA HIS A 225 12.30 -8.88 -22.96
C HIS A 225 11.95 -8.61 -24.43
N THR A 226 10.65 -8.40 -24.73
CA THR A 226 10.16 -8.19 -26.09
C THR A 226 10.55 -6.84 -26.71
N GLY A 227 11.11 -5.93 -25.93
CA GLY A 227 11.49 -4.59 -26.39
C GLY A 227 12.09 -3.73 -25.27
N PRO A 228 12.53 -2.49 -25.58
CA PRO A 228 13.00 -1.57 -24.57
C PRO A 228 11.89 -1.21 -23.59
N SER A 229 12.21 -1.07 -22.31
CA SER A 229 11.27 -0.69 -21.25
C SER A 229 11.88 0.26 -20.24
N VAL A 230 11.02 1.01 -19.54
CA VAL A 230 11.36 1.90 -18.45
C VAL A 230 10.71 1.37 -17.17
N ILE A 231 11.45 1.36 -16.06
CA ILE A 231 10.99 0.83 -14.78
C ILE A 231 10.34 1.94 -13.94
N LEU A 232 9.22 1.59 -13.30
CA LEU A 232 8.64 2.26 -12.14
C LEU A 232 8.88 1.39 -10.91
N GLU A 233 9.61 1.86 -9.92
CA GLU A 233 9.55 1.36 -8.55
C GLU A 233 8.47 2.13 -7.79
N ALA A 234 7.61 1.43 -7.05
CA ALA A 234 6.59 2.07 -6.24
C ALA A 234 6.37 1.37 -4.90
N VAL A 235 5.88 2.12 -3.92
CA VAL A 235 5.33 1.60 -2.66
C VAL A 235 3.85 1.87 -2.61
N ALA A 236 3.06 0.85 -2.31
CA ALA A 236 1.63 0.98 -2.08
C ALA A 236 1.20 0.35 -0.75
N SER A 237 0.26 1.01 -0.08
CA SER A 237 -0.46 0.48 1.08
C SER A 237 -1.66 -0.39 0.65
N GLN A 238 -2.33 -1.00 1.63
CA GLN A 238 -3.39 -1.99 1.42
C GLN A 238 -4.57 -1.45 0.60
N ASP A 239 -4.91 -0.19 0.84
CA ASP A 239 -5.94 0.60 0.16
C ASP A 239 -5.55 1.04 -1.26
N GLN A 240 -4.40 0.58 -1.77
CA GLN A 240 -3.81 0.92 -3.06
C GLN A 240 -3.35 2.36 -3.18
N TRP A 241 -3.17 3.09 -2.08
CA TRP A 241 -2.54 4.40 -2.12
C TRP A 241 -1.04 4.27 -2.41
N ILE A 242 -0.55 5.00 -3.41
CA ILE A 242 0.87 5.00 -3.79
C ILE A 242 1.60 6.10 -3.03
N TRP A 243 2.54 5.72 -2.17
CA TRP A 243 3.31 6.63 -1.31
C TRP A 243 4.66 7.04 -1.89
N HIS A 244 5.24 6.16 -2.71
CA HIS A 244 6.53 6.36 -3.34
C HIS A 244 6.44 5.93 -4.80
N ALA A 245 7.11 6.69 -5.67
CA ALA A 245 7.26 6.39 -7.08
C ALA A 245 8.63 6.87 -7.57
N PHE A 246 9.41 5.98 -8.17
CA PHE A 246 10.69 6.28 -8.81
C PHE A 246 10.68 5.69 -10.23
N PHE A 247 10.62 6.56 -11.24
CA PHE A 247 10.38 6.16 -12.63
C PHE A 247 11.37 6.74 -13.62
N GLY A 248 12.00 5.89 -14.42
CA GLY A 248 12.95 6.34 -15.45
C GLY A 248 14.15 5.41 -15.63
N VAL A 249 14.29 4.42 -14.75
CA VAL A 249 15.44 3.51 -14.81
C VAL A 249 15.30 2.59 -16.03
N PRO A 250 16.39 2.34 -16.78
CA PRO A 250 16.34 1.43 -17.91
C PRO A 250 15.91 0.01 -17.52
N GLY A 251 15.04 -0.61 -18.30
CA GLY A 251 14.52 -1.97 -18.07
C GLY A 251 15.54 -3.10 -18.08
N THR A 252 16.81 -2.81 -18.38
CA THR A 252 17.93 -3.74 -18.24
C THR A 252 18.42 -3.89 -16.81
N THR A 253 18.08 -2.94 -15.94
CA THR A 253 18.43 -2.99 -14.51
C THR A 253 17.54 -3.96 -13.75
N ASN A 254 18.07 -4.51 -12.67
CA ASN A 254 17.32 -5.32 -11.72
C ASN A 254 16.90 -4.48 -10.51
N ASP A 255 16.01 -5.03 -9.68
CA ASP A 255 15.41 -4.32 -8.54
C ASP A 255 16.46 -3.85 -7.52
N ILE A 256 17.56 -4.59 -7.36
CA ILE A 256 18.69 -4.20 -6.50
C ILE A 256 19.35 -2.91 -6.99
N ILE A 257 19.55 -2.75 -8.29
CA ILE A 257 20.16 -1.54 -8.85
C ILE A 257 19.17 -0.38 -8.73
N VAL A 258 17.88 -0.62 -9.04
CA VAL A 258 16.82 0.38 -8.95
C VAL A 258 16.74 0.94 -7.52
N VAL A 259 16.64 0.07 -6.50
CA VAL A 259 16.50 0.50 -5.10
C VAL A 259 17.74 1.22 -4.56
N ASN A 260 18.94 0.93 -5.10
CA ASN A 260 20.16 1.66 -4.73
C ASN A 260 20.24 3.06 -5.35
N GLN A 261 19.54 3.30 -6.47
CA GLN A 261 19.40 4.62 -7.10
C GLN A 261 18.19 5.40 -6.59
N SER A 262 17.21 4.67 -6.03
CA SER A 262 15.95 5.22 -5.54
C SER A 262 16.14 6.15 -4.34
N PRO A 263 15.40 7.27 -4.28
CA PRO A 263 15.42 8.19 -3.15
C PRO A 263 14.57 7.73 -1.96
N ILE A 264 13.98 6.54 -2.01
CA ILE A 264 13.08 6.00 -0.97
C ILE A 264 13.64 6.07 0.46
N PHE A 265 14.97 5.99 0.62
CA PHE A 265 15.64 6.04 1.93
C PHE A 265 16.38 7.34 2.22
N ASN A 266 16.37 8.33 1.31
CA ASN A 266 17.16 9.56 1.48
C ASN A 266 16.78 10.29 2.78
N ASP A 267 15.49 10.41 3.07
CA ASP A 267 15.01 11.10 4.27
C ASP A 267 15.38 10.36 5.56
N LEU A 268 15.50 9.03 5.50
CA LEU A 268 16.01 8.23 6.62
C LEU A 268 17.51 8.45 6.81
N PHE A 269 18.26 8.60 5.71
CA PHE A 269 19.68 8.92 5.79
C PHE A 269 19.93 10.33 6.34
N GLU A 270 19.07 11.28 6.00
CA GLU A 270 19.17 12.71 6.34
C GLU A 270 18.48 13.11 7.66
N ASN A 271 17.89 12.16 8.42
CA ASN A 271 17.07 12.44 9.61
C ASN A 271 15.89 13.38 9.35
N LYS A 272 15.28 13.25 8.17
CA LYS A 272 14.12 14.01 7.71
C LYS A 272 12.83 13.18 7.72
N ALA A 273 12.95 11.86 7.70
CA ALA A 273 11.81 10.95 7.72
C ALA A 273 11.01 11.08 9.03
N PRO A 274 9.68 10.87 8.99
CA PRO A 274 8.88 10.82 10.20
C PRO A 274 9.33 9.66 11.10
N ASP A 275 9.02 9.76 12.39
CA ASP A 275 9.23 8.63 13.29
C ASP A 275 8.32 7.47 12.88
N SER A 276 8.97 6.37 12.48
CA SER A 276 8.35 5.11 12.10
C SER A 276 8.82 3.98 13.01
N SER A 277 9.41 4.31 14.16
CA SER A 277 9.81 3.30 15.13
C SER A 277 8.60 2.53 15.67
N PHE A 278 8.82 1.27 15.99
CA PHE A 278 7.79 0.40 16.57
C PHE A 278 8.44 -0.68 17.44
N VAL A 279 7.64 -1.26 18.33
CA VAL A 279 8.08 -2.30 19.25
C VAL A 279 7.42 -3.61 18.86
N MET A 280 8.22 -4.68 18.83
CA MET A 280 7.77 -6.01 18.48
C MET A 280 8.52 -7.04 19.30
N ASN A 281 7.81 -7.93 20.00
CA ASN A 281 8.40 -8.95 20.89
C ASN A 281 9.49 -8.38 21.82
N ASN A 282 9.19 -7.25 22.48
CA ASN A 282 10.13 -6.49 23.34
C ASN A 282 11.40 -5.96 22.64
N THR A 283 11.45 -6.03 21.31
CA THR A 283 12.53 -5.47 20.49
C THR A 283 12.07 -4.15 19.87
N HIS A 284 12.84 -3.10 20.08
CA HIS A 284 12.62 -1.79 19.47
C HIS A 284 13.27 -1.73 18.08
N TYR A 285 12.45 -1.49 17.06
CA TYR A 285 12.88 -1.27 15.67
C TYR A 285 12.83 0.22 15.35
N ASN A 286 13.91 0.73 14.76
CA ASN A 286 14.07 2.16 14.53
C ASN A 286 13.21 2.70 13.37
N HIS A 287 12.80 1.83 12.45
CA HIS A 287 12.13 2.20 11.22
C HIS A 287 11.07 1.16 10.89
N GLY A 288 9.98 1.62 10.26
CA GLY A 288 9.04 0.74 9.58
C GLY A 288 9.69 0.01 8.41
N TYR A 289 8.99 -0.98 7.89
CA TYR A 289 9.49 -1.81 6.80
C TYR A 289 8.51 -1.92 5.64
N TYR A 290 9.06 -2.20 4.47
CA TYR A 290 8.32 -2.55 3.26
C TYR A 290 8.40 -4.05 3.00
N LEU A 291 7.30 -4.65 2.56
CA LEU A 291 7.34 -6.02 2.07
C LEU A 291 7.98 -6.05 0.68
N ALA A 292 8.99 -6.89 0.53
CA ALA A 292 9.79 -7.00 -0.67
C ALA A 292 9.87 -8.46 -1.15
N ASP A 293 10.20 -8.66 -2.42
CA ASP A 293 10.41 -9.99 -2.98
C ASP A 293 11.79 -10.57 -2.62
N GLY A 294 12.15 -11.73 -3.20
CA GLY A 294 13.41 -12.40 -2.94
C GLY A 294 14.66 -11.67 -3.48
N ILE A 295 14.52 -10.76 -4.44
CA ILE A 295 15.61 -10.07 -5.14
C ILE A 295 16.12 -8.89 -4.32
N TYR A 296 15.24 -8.22 -3.56
CA TYR A 296 15.63 -7.09 -2.70
C TYR A 296 16.69 -7.47 -1.63
N PRO A 297 17.54 -6.53 -1.21
CA PRO A 297 18.59 -6.79 -0.23
C PRO A 297 18.03 -7.06 1.19
N GLU A 298 18.83 -7.71 2.02
CA GLU A 298 18.50 -8.01 3.42
C GLU A 298 18.74 -6.80 4.33
N TRP A 299 17.98 -5.73 4.11
CA TRP A 299 17.99 -4.50 4.93
C TRP A 299 16.88 -4.54 5.98
N THR A 300 17.04 -3.81 7.09
CA THR A 300 16.05 -3.80 8.19
C THR A 300 14.70 -3.27 7.76
N THR A 301 14.70 -2.37 6.79
CA THR A 301 13.53 -1.74 6.19
C THR A 301 12.87 -2.60 5.11
N PHE A 302 13.41 -3.80 4.84
CA PHE A 302 12.78 -4.77 3.94
C PHE A 302 12.46 -6.08 4.65
N VAL A 303 11.26 -6.58 4.43
CA VAL A 303 10.82 -7.88 4.94
C VAL A 303 10.46 -8.78 3.78
N LYS A 304 11.21 -9.89 3.69
CA LYS A 304 11.14 -10.87 2.60
C LYS A 304 10.48 -12.16 3.08
N ALA A 305 9.78 -12.85 2.19
CA ALA A 305 9.26 -14.19 2.47
C ALA A 305 10.39 -15.21 2.74
N PHE A 306 10.11 -16.26 3.52
CA PHE A 306 11.01 -17.42 3.61
C PHE A 306 10.97 -18.20 2.30
N ARG A 307 12.15 -18.52 1.73
CA ARG A 307 12.21 -19.26 0.47
C ARG A 307 11.64 -20.68 0.61
N TYR A 308 12.10 -21.41 1.63
CA TYR A 308 11.69 -22.80 1.91
C TYR A 308 11.44 -22.98 3.42
N PRO A 309 10.33 -22.45 3.97
CA PRO A 309 10.01 -22.64 5.37
C PRO A 309 9.53 -24.07 5.63
N VAL A 310 10.00 -24.67 6.73
CA VAL A 310 9.54 -25.97 7.23
C VAL A 310 8.81 -25.81 8.57
N GLU A 311 9.28 -24.88 9.40
CA GLU A 311 8.64 -24.52 10.67
C GLU A 311 7.29 -23.82 10.43
N GLU A 312 6.22 -24.29 11.08
CA GLU A 312 4.85 -23.77 10.96
C GLU A 312 4.76 -22.23 11.07
N PRO A 313 5.38 -21.54 12.06
CA PRO A 313 5.33 -20.08 12.14
C PRO A 313 5.89 -19.40 10.88
N ARG A 314 6.94 -19.97 10.27
CA ARG A 314 7.54 -19.43 9.04
C ARG A 314 6.69 -19.72 7.80
N VAL A 315 5.99 -20.86 7.76
CA VAL A 315 5.04 -21.21 6.69
C VAL A 315 3.84 -20.26 6.73
N HIS A 316 3.29 -20.04 7.92
CA HIS A 316 2.20 -19.11 8.15
C HIS A 316 2.59 -17.67 7.78
N PHE A 317 3.74 -17.21 8.27
CA PHE A 317 4.27 -15.89 7.92
C PHE A 317 4.51 -15.73 6.43
N LYS A 318 5.10 -16.73 5.75
CA LYS A 318 5.28 -16.69 4.29
C LYS A 318 3.96 -16.44 3.59
N THR A 319 2.91 -17.20 3.95
CA THR A 319 1.58 -17.07 3.35
C THR A 319 1.00 -15.66 3.57
N ARG A 320 1.12 -15.13 4.79
CA ARG A 320 0.67 -13.77 5.12
C ARG A 320 1.43 -12.69 4.36
N GLN A 321 2.76 -12.80 4.31
CA GLN A 321 3.63 -11.88 3.58
C GLN A 321 3.33 -11.88 2.08
N GLU A 322 3.21 -13.06 1.46
CA GLU A 322 2.90 -13.20 0.04
C GLU A 322 1.48 -12.70 -0.28
N SER A 323 0.52 -12.91 0.64
CA SER A 323 -0.83 -12.35 0.49
C SER A 323 -0.85 -10.83 0.57
N ALA A 324 -0.12 -10.23 1.52
CA ALA A 324 -0.02 -8.78 1.66
C ALA A 324 0.74 -8.15 0.48
N ARG A 325 1.75 -8.83 -0.07
CA ARG A 325 2.44 -8.39 -1.30
C ARG A 325 1.52 -8.24 -2.51
N LYS A 326 0.38 -8.94 -2.55
CA LYS A 326 -0.61 -8.74 -3.63
C LYS A 326 -1.16 -7.32 -3.65
N ASP A 327 -1.00 -6.51 -2.60
CA ASP A 327 -1.50 -5.14 -2.57
C ASP A 327 -0.83 -4.27 -3.64
N ILE A 328 0.50 -4.33 -3.78
CA ILE A 328 1.22 -3.58 -4.83
C ILE A 328 0.95 -4.15 -6.22
N GLU A 329 0.82 -5.48 -6.36
CA GLU A 329 0.46 -6.12 -7.63
C GLU A 329 -0.94 -5.67 -8.11
N ARG A 330 -1.92 -5.66 -7.20
CA ARG A 330 -3.27 -5.15 -7.47
C ARG A 330 -3.23 -3.66 -7.79
N THR A 331 -2.39 -2.89 -7.10
CA THR A 331 -2.22 -1.45 -7.37
C THR A 331 -1.73 -1.21 -8.79
N PHE A 332 -0.72 -1.94 -9.26
CA PHE A 332 -0.25 -1.85 -10.65
C PHE A 332 -1.30 -2.30 -11.67
N ALA A 333 -2.08 -3.33 -11.37
CA ALA A 333 -3.18 -3.77 -12.21
C ALA A 333 -4.25 -2.66 -12.33
N THR A 334 -4.70 -2.10 -11.20
CA THR A 334 -5.64 -0.98 -11.17
C THR A 334 -5.12 0.22 -11.96
N LEU A 335 -3.85 0.61 -11.77
CA LEU A 335 -3.23 1.73 -12.47
C LEU A 335 -3.25 1.52 -14.00
N LYS A 336 -2.90 0.32 -14.48
CA LYS A 336 -2.91 -0.03 -15.91
C LYS A 336 -4.33 -0.10 -16.47
N ASP A 337 -5.28 -0.66 -15.73
CA ASP A 337 -6.67 -0.78 -16.19
C ASP A 337 -7.40 0.56 -16.22
N LYS A 338 -7.11 1.47 -15.28
CA LYS A 338 -7.60 2.85 -15.33
C LYS A 338 -6.93 3.63 -16.47
N TRP A 339 -5.61 3.52 -16.63
CA TRP A 339 -4.84 4.31 -17.59
C TRP A 339 -4.22 3.45 -18.69
N HIS A 340 -4.95 3.29 -19.79
CA HIS A 340 -4.48 2.50 -20.93
C HIS A 340 -3.17 3.03 -21.55
N VAL A 341 -2.87 4.33 -21.38
CA VAL A 341 -1.57 4.88 -21.82
C VAL A 341 -0.39 4.14 -21.16
N VAL A 342 -0.54 3.70 -19.91
CA VAL A 342 0.46 2.93 -19.14
C VAL A 342 0.35 1.42 -19.38
N LYS A 343 -0.84 0.93 -19.74
CA LYS A 343 -1.07 -0.48 -20.09
C LYS A 343 -0.36 -0.91 -21.37
N TYR A 344 -0.39 -0.04 -22.38
CA TYR A 344 0.16 -0.33 -23.70
C TYR A 344 1.55 0.28 -23.91
N PRO A 345 2.34 -0.24 -24.87
CA PRO A 345 3.66 0.32 -25.16
C PRO A 345 3.62 1.81 -25.50
N ALA A 346 4.46 2.58 -24.83
CA ALA A 346 4.52 4.03 -24.93
C ALA A 346 4.98 4.47 -26.33
N ARG A 347 4.21 5.40 -26.92
CA ARG A 347 4.50 6.00 -28.24
C ARG A 347 5.17 7.37 -28.13
N VAL A 348 5.39 7.83 -26.91
CA VAL A 348 6.08 9.08 -26.62
C VAL A 348 7.58 8.89 -26.84
N TRP A 349 8.26 9.92 -27.34
CA TRP A 349 9.66 9.83 -27.81
C TRP A 349 10.71 10.19 -26.76
N THR A 350 10.33 10.84 -25.66
CA THR A 350 11.28 11.34 -24.66
C THR A 350 10.96 10.77 -23.28
N GLN A 351 12.01 10.47 -22.50
CA GLN A 351 11.88 9.98 -21.14
C GLN A 351 11.17 10.99 -20.22
N ARG A 352 11.41 12.29 -20.42
CA ARG A 352 10.70 13.36 -19.69
C ARG A 352 9.18 13.23 -19.81
N LYS A 353 8.67 13.11 -21.04
CA LYS A 353 7.23 13.02 -21.26
C LYS A 353 6.66 11.69 -20.75
N LEU A 354 7.43 10.60 -20.76
CA LEU A 354 7.06 9.36 -20.06
C LEU A 354 6.93 9.60 -18.56
N SER A 355 7.89 10.30 -17.95
CA SER A 355 7.87 10.61 -16.52
C SER A 355 6.66 11.46 -16.15
N LEU A 356 6.38 12.53 -16.92
CA LEU A 356 5.19 13.36 -16.72
C LEU A 356 3.91 12.51 -16.76
N ILE A 357 3.74 11.66 -17.78
CA ILE A 357 2.56 10.81 -17.90
C ILE A 357 2.44 9.83 -16.73
N MET A 358 3.54 9.16 -16.35
CA MET A 358 3.51 8.18 -15.27
C MET A 358 3.10 8.82 -13.94
N HIS A 359 3.75 9.92 -13.56
CA HIS A 359 3.45 10.61 -12.31
C HIS A 359 2.04 11.21 -12.30
N THR A 360 1.58 11.77 -13.43
CA THR A 360 0.19 12.21 -13.57
C THR A 360 -0.79 11.04 -13.38
N CYS A 361 -0.54 9.86 -13.95
CA CYS A 361 -1.40 8.69 -13.76
C CYS A 361 -1.45 8.25 -12.28
N ILE A 362 -0.33 8.29 -11.57
CA ILE A 362 -0.23 7.95 -10.14
C ILE A 362 -0.98 8.97 -9.27
N ILE A 363 -0.78 10.26 -9.52
CA ILE A 363 -1.49 11.34 -8.80
C ILE A 363 -2.99 11.21 -9.00
N LEU A 364 -3.45 11.07 -10.24
CA LEU A 364 -4.87 10.88 -10.54
C LEU A 364 -5.41 9.59 -9.93
N HIS A 365 -4.62 8.50 -9.89
CA HIS A 365 -4.99 7.26 -9.21
C HIS A 365 -5.29 7.52 -7.73
N ASN A 366 -4.37 8.15 -6.99
CA ASN A 366 -4.60 8.46 -5.57
C ASN A 366 -5.78 9.42 -5.36
N MET A 367 -5.95 10.44 -6.21
CA MET A 367 -7.13 11.32 -6.19
C MET A 367 -8.45 10.55 -6.39
N ILE A 368 -8.46 9.55 -7.29
CA ILE A 368 -9.62 8.69 -7.52
C ILE A 368 -9.88 7.80 -6.30
N ARG A 369 -8.83 7.24 -5.67
CA ARG A 369 -8.97 6.43 -4.45
C ARG A 369 -9.61 7.21 -3.30
N GLU A 370 -9.19 8.46 -3.11
CA GLU A 370 -9.82 9.39 -2.16
C GLU A 370 -11.29 9.64 -2.52
N ASP A 371 -11.57 9.95 -3.79
CA ASP A 371 -12.91 10.27 -4.28
C ASP A 371 -13.91 9.11 -4.15
N GLU A 372 -13.43 7.88 -4.33
CA GLU A 372 -14.17 6.63 -4.15
C GLU A 372 -14.34 6.25 -2.66
N GLY A 373 -13.75 7.00 -1.72
CA GLY A 373 -13.86 6.80 -0.28
C GLY A 373 -13.00 5.65 0.28
N PHE A 374 -12.01 5.18 -0.48
CA PHE A 374 -11.16 4.08 -0.04
C PHE A 374 -10.06 4.49 0.94
N SER A 375 -9.77 5.78 1.05
CA SER A 375 -8.76 6.27 1.97
C SER A 375 -8.94 7.74 2.32
N TYR A 376 -8.81 8.08 3.59
CA TYR A 376 -8.76 9.46 4.07
C TYR A 376 -7.48 9.63 4.90
N TYR A 377 -6.38 9.88 4.21
CA TYR A 377 -5.16 10.41 4.81
C TYR A 377 -5.31 11.94 4.89
N PRO A 378 -5.61 12.51 6.06
CA PRO A 378 -5.82 13.95 6.16
C PRO A 378 -4.57 14.67 5.69
N PHE A 379 -4.72 15.53 4.70
CA PHE A 379 -3.66 16.41 4.24
C PHE A 379 -3.87 17.79 4.84
N ASP A 380 -2.94 18.21 5.68
CA ASP A 380 -2.84 19.59 6.14
C ASP A 380 -1.85 20.33 5.22
N PRO A 381 -2.31 21.28 4.39
CA PRO A 381 -1.43 22.05 3.53
C PRO A 381 -0.36 22.85 4.29
N THR A 382 -0.55 23.09 5.59
CA THR A 382 0.39 23.80 6.46
C THR A 382 1.41 22.88 7.14
N GLU A 383 1.22 21.56 7.07
CA GLU A 383 2.18 20.59 7.58
C GLU A 383 3.45 20.61 6.73
N VAL A 384 4.60 20.61 7.42
CA VAL A 384 5.92 20.50 6.80
C VAL A 384 6.14 19.04 6.45
N LEU A 385 6.31 18.75 5.17
CA LEU A 385 6.53 17.37 4.72
C LEU A 385 7.96 16.93 5.08
N PRO A 386 8.20 15.61 5.27
CA PRO A 386 9.51 15.08 5.63
C PRO A 386 10.66 15.66 4.79
N GLY A 387 10.48 15.71 3.47
CA GLY A 387 11.47 16.27 2.57
C GLY A 387 11.79 17.75 2.81
N GLU A 388 10.79 18.55 3.18
CA GLU A 388 10.88 20.01 3.33
C GLU A 388 11.68 20.45 4.58
N ILE A 389 11.99 19.51 5.47
CA ILE A 389 12.76 19.76 6.69
C ILE A 389 14.20 20.15 6.34
N GLU A 390 14.63 21.34 6.76
CA GLU A 390 16.02 21.78 6.62
C GLU A 390 16.86 21.27 7.80
N THR A 391 17.51 20.12 7.60
CA THR A 391 18.49 19.56 8.53
C THR A 391 19.86 19.42 7.87
N THR A 392 20.91 19.83 8.58
CA THR A 392 22.30 19.54 8.22
C THR A 392 22.82 18.49 9.20
N ILE A 393 23.12 17.29 8.70
CA ILE A 393 23.73 16.22 9.50
C ILE A 393 25.17 16.00 9.07
N SER A 394 26.01 15.49 9.97
CA SER A 394 27.39 15.14 9.62
C SER A 394 27.42 13.93 8.68
N GLU A 395 28.49 13.80 7.89
CA GLU A 395 28.71 12.59 7.08
C GLU A 395 28.80 11.32 7.94
N GLU A 396 29.28 11.45 9.19
CA GLU A 396 29.33 10.35 10.15
C GLU A 396 27.92 9.91 10.59
N ASP A 397 27.04 10.86 10.89
CA ASP A 397 25.63 10.56 11.22
C ASP A 397 24.90 9.95 10.02
N ARG A 398 25.12 10.50 8.82
CA ARG A 398 24.57 9.94 7.59
C ARG A 398 25.03 8.50 7.38
N ALA A 399 26.32 8.22 7.55
CA ALA A 399 26.87 6.87 7.46
C ALA A 399 26.28 5.93 8.53
N ARG A 400 26.06 6.43 9.75
CA ARG A 400 25.39 5.68 10.83
C ARG A 400 23.96 5.33 10.45
N ASN A 401 23.20 6.27 9.91
CA ASN A 401 21.83 6.05 9.46
C ASN A 401 21.76 5.02 8.32
N VAL A 402 22.66 5.12 7.35
CA VAL A 402 22.80 4.11 6.29
C VAL A 402 23.04 2.72 6.88
N ASN A 403 23.92 2.61 7.88
CA ASN A 403 24.20 1.33 8.55
C ASN A 403 23.00 0.81 9.35
N LEU A 404 22.16 1.68 9.94
CA LEU A 404 20.93 1.28 10.62
C LEU A 404 19.91 0.70 9.64
N VAL A 405 19.63 1.41 8.55
CA VAL A 405 18.72 0.97 7.49
C VAL A 405 19.18 -0.37 6.91
N LYS A 406 20.47 -0.47 6.55
CA LYS A 406 21.05 -1.65 5.86
C LYS A 406 21.50 -2.78 6.79
N ASN A 407 21.12 -2.76 8.07
CA ASN A 407 21.59 -3.73 9.06
C ASN A 407 21.01 -5.15 8.85
N ARG A 408 21.84 -6.05 8.32
CA ARG A 408 21.46 -7.45 8.04
C ARG A 408 21.05 -8.26 9.27
N LYS A 409 21.69 -8.04 10.42
CA LYS A 409 21.37 -8.76 11.66
C LYS A 409 19.97 -8.39 12.16
N ARG A 410 19.66 -7.09 12.14
CA ARG A 410 18.33 -6.59 12.51
C ARG A 410 17.25 -6.99 11.51
N HIS A 411 17.57 -7.09 10.21
CA HIS A 411 16.68 -7.70 9.22
C HIS A 411 16.29 -9.15 9.62
N ALA A 412 17.29 -9.97 9.97
CA ALA A 412 17.04 -11.35 10.37
C ALA A 412 16.18 -11.44 11.65
N ASN A 413 16.45 -10.59 12.64
CA ASN A 413 15.67 -10.51 13.87
C ASN A 413 14.22 -10.09 13.60
N LEU A 414 14.01 -9.01 12.84
CA LEU A 414 12.67 -8.51 12.50
C LEU A 414 11.84 -9.59 11.81
N ARG A 415 12.43 -10.25 10.82
CA ARG A 415 11.76 -11.33 10.08
C ARG A 415 11.45 -12.53 10.96
N HIS A 416 12.29 -12.83 11.95
CA HIS A 416 12.02 -13.87 12.94
C HIS A 416 10.88 -13.45 13.87
N ASP A 417 10.93 -12.25 14.43
CA ASP A 417 9.90 -11.71 15.33
C ASP A 417 8.54 -11.69 14.65
N LEU A 418 8.49 -11.23 13.39
CA LEU A 418 7.30 -11.27 12.54
C LEU A 418 6.80 -12.69 12.29
N SER A 419 7.71 -13.67 12.17
CA SER A 419 7.30 -15.06 11.95
C SER A 419 6.63 -15.69 13.16
N ILE A 420 6.98 -15.25 14.36
CA ILE A 420 6.39 -15.74 15.62
C ILE A 420 5.30 -14.80 16.16
N HIS A 421 4.99 -13.72 15.43
CA HIS A 421 4.00 -12.75 15.84
C HIS A 421 2.59 -13.15 15.40
N GLY A 422 1.67 -13.12 16.36
CA GLY A 422 0.33 -13.68 16.20
C GLY A 422 0.30 -15.21 16.31
N SER A 423 1.44 -15.90 16.37
CA SER A 423 1.52 -17.32 16.72
C SER A 423 1.59 -17.51 18.23
N GLY A 424 0.84 -16.70 18.99
CA GLY A 424 0.87 -16.67 20.45
C GLY A 424 0.70 -18.06 21.04
N LYS A 425 1.81 -18.67 21.43
CA LYS A 425 1.89 -19.73 22.42
C LYS A 425 1.62 -19.04 23.75
N ALA A 426 0.41 -19.17 24.26
CA ALA A 426 0.20 -19.03 25.69
C ALA A 426 0.40 -20.44 26.22
N ASP A 427 1.60 -20.80 26.69
CA ASP A 427 1.78 -22.04 27.45
C ASP A 427 0.99 -21.85 28.75
N VAL A 428 -0.26 -22.30 28.78
CA VAL A 428 -1.08 -22.18 29.98
C VAL A 428 -1.20 -23.56 30.61
N ALA A 429 -0.58 -23.75 31.77
CA ALA A 429 -0.79 -24.92 32.59
C ALA A 429 -1.97 -24.66 33.54
N ALA A 430 -2.96 -25.55 33.54
CA ALA A 430 -4.05 -25.51 34.51
C ALA A 430 -3.76 -26.45 35.68
N ASP A 431 -3.69 -25.93 36.91
CA ASP A 431 -3.62 -26.72 38.14
C ASP A 431 -5.04 -26.97 38.67
N VAL A 432 -5.40 -28.24 38.93
CA VAL A 432 -6.78 -28.71 39.21
C VAL A 432 -7.11 -28.66 40.72
N ALA A 433 -6.38 -27.89 41.52
CA ALA A 433 -6.55 -27.84 42.98
C ALA A 433 -7.94 -27.34 43.49
N ALA A 434 -8.88 -26.93 42.62
CA ALA A 434 -10.19 -26.40 43.00
C ALA A 434 -11.34 -26.89 42.09
N ALA A 435 -11.57 -28.21 42.09
CA ALA A 435 -12.72 -28.84 41.43
C ALA A 435 -13.59 -29.65 42.41
N VAL A 436 -14.91 -29.50 42.33
CA VAL A 436 -15.88 -30.15 43.23
C VAL A 436 -16.93 -30.90 42.42
N ARG A 437 -17.09 -32.20 42.71
CA ARG A 437 -18.17 -33.00 42.12
C ARG A 437 -19.53 -32.49 42.61
N VAL A 438 -20.39 -32.09 41.68
CA VAL A 438 -21.73 -31.53 41.98
C VAL A 438 -22.86 -32.50 41.68
N ALA A 439 -22.64 -33.49 40.80
CA ALA A 439 -23.59 -34.56 40.53
C ALA A 439 -22.89 -35.85 40.10
N ALA A 440 -23.56 -36.98 40.29
CA ALA A 440 -23.17 -38.29 39.78
C ALA A 440 -24.41 -39.13 39.49
N ALA A 441 -24.36 -39.95 38.44
CA ALA A 441 -25.37 -40.95 38.16
C ALA A 441 -25.15 -42.20 39.05
N PRO A 442 -26.19 -43.03 39.28
CA PRO A 442 -26.04 -44.27 40.07
C PRO A 442 -24.95 -45.21 39.54
N ILE A 443 -24.74 -45.21 38.22
CA ILE A 443 -23.75 -46.05 37.54
C ILE A 443 -22.34 -45.45 37.54
N SER A 444 -22.15 -44.21 37.99
CA SER A 444 -20.87 -43.51 37.81
C SER A 444 -19.70 -44.17 38.54
N ASN A 445 -19.94 -44.76 39.72
CA ASN A 445 -18.88 -45.38 40.53
C ASN A 445 -18.44 -46.76 39.99
N THR A 446 -19.29 -47.42 39.20
CA THR A 446 -18.99 -48.72 38.57
C THR A 446 -18.67 -48.58 37.09
N SER A 447 -18.88 -47.39 36.51
CA SER A 447 -18.55 -47.08 35.12
C SER A 447 -17.04 -46.92 34.94
N PRO A 448 -16.43 -47.60 33.95
CA PRO A 448 -15.00 -47.44 33.65
C PRO A 448 -14.65 -46.05 33.11
N THR A 449 -15.64 -45.29 32.62
CA THR A 449 -15.47 -43.91 32.12
C THR A 449 -15.96 -42.86 33.11
N ALA A 450 -16.41 -43.26 34.30
CA ALA A 450 -17.03 -42.34 35.27
C ALA A 450 -18.28 -41.62 34.71
N PHE A 451 -18.96 -42.22 33.72
CA PHE A 451 -20.10 -41.63 33.02
C PHE A 451 -21.15 -41.05 33.98
N GLY A 452 -21.62 -39.84 33.70
CA GLY A 452 -22.65 -39.16 34.47
C GLY A 452 -22.15 -38.36 35.67
N ILE A 453 -20.84 -38.30 35.91
CA ILE A 453 -20.24 -37.33 36.85
C ILE A 453 -20.26 -35.93 36.26
N VAL A 454 -20.65 -34.94 37.06
CA VAL A 454 -20.55 -33.50 36.75
C VAL A 454 -19.72 -32.83 37.84
N VAL A 455 -18.77 -32.00 37.43
CA VAL A 455 -17.81 -31.32 38.31
C VAL A 455 -17.82 -29.83 37.99
N MET A 456 -17.94 -28.99 39.02
CA MET A 456 -17.69 -27.56 38.93
C MET A 456 -16.21 -27.29 39.22
N MET A 457 -15.59 -26.40 38.46
CA MET A 457 -14.17 -26.09 38.60
C MET A 457 -13.91 -24.58 38.58
N ASP A 458 -12.88 -24.20 39.32
CA ASP A 458 -12.31 -22.86 39.36
C ASP A 458 -10.78 -23.00 39.47
N ASN A 459 -10.16 -23.43 38.38
CA ASN A 459 -8.76 -23.86 38.34
C ASN A 459 -7.83 -22.68 38.04
N LEU A 460 -6.62 -22.70 38.61
CA LEU A 460 -5.59 -21.70 38.30
C LEU A 460 -5.07 -21.89 36.88
N LEU A 461 -4.77 -20.79 36.20
CA LEU A 461 -4.02 -20.75 34.95
C LEU A 461 -2.66 -20.11 35.21
N THR A 462 -1.59 -20.82 34.87
CA THR A 462 -0.21 -20.34 35.05
C THR A 462 0.60 -20.41 33.76
N VAL A 463 1.67 -19.61 33.65
CA VAL A 463 2.60 -19.57 32.48
C VAL A 463 3.37 -20.89 32.27
N GLY A 464 3.44 -21.72 33.30
CA GLY A 464 4.24 -22.95 33.29
C GLY A 464 3.67 -23.99 34.24
N PRO A 465 4.02 -25.27 34.05
CA PRO A 465 3.44 -26.40 34.78
C PRO A 465 3.86 -26.49 36.25
N GLU A 466 4.84 -25.70 36.68
CA GLU A 466 5.34 -25.72 38.04
C GLU A 466 4.39 -25.00 39.02
N PRO A 467 4.20 -25.50 40.26
CA PRO A 467 3.30 -24.90 41.25
C PRO A 467 3.61 -23.44 41.65
N ASN A 468 4.83 -22.97 41.38
CA ASN A 468 5.28 -21.60 41.68
C ASN A 468 5.29 -20.70 40.43
N SER A 469 4.74 -21.16 39.32
CA SER A 469 4.70 -20.41 38.07
C SER A 469 3.77 -19.20 38.17
N SER A 470 4.05 -18.18 37.36
CA SER A 470 3.28 -16.93 37.35
C SER A 470 1.82 -17.21 36.98
N HIS A 471 0.91 -16.67 37.78
CA HIS A 471 -0.53 -16.76 37.60
C HIS A 471 -0.99 -15.81 36.49
N VAL A 472 -1.82 -16.26 35.56
CA VAL A 472 -2.31 -15.45 34.42
C VAL A 472 -3.84 -15.36 34.34
N GLY A 473 -4.54 -16.12 35.18
CA GLY A 473 -6.00 -16.17 35.16
C GLY A 473 -6.57 -17.43 35.79
N ARG A 474 -7.84 -17.70 35.50
CA ARG A 474 -8.56 -18.88 36.01
C ARG A 474 -9.41 -19.55 34.93
N ALA A 475 -9.49 -20.87 34.96
CA ALA A 475 -10.45 -21.66 34.20
C ALA A 475 -11.69 -21.95 35.05
N GLN A 476 -12.80 -21.32 34.71
CA GLN A 476 -14.04 -21.35 35.48
C GLN A 476 -15.17 -21.98 34.70
N GLY A 477 -15.83 -22.99 35.28
CA GLY A 477 -16.98 -23.61 34.64
C GLY A 477 -17.27 -25.00 35.18
N MET A 478 -17.69 -25.88 34.28
CA MET A 478 -17.97 -27.27 34.61
C MET A 478 -17.47 -28.23 33.53
N TYR A 479 -17.25 -29.47 33.93
CA TYR A 479 -17.10 -30.58 33.01
C TYR A 479 -17.92 -31.78 33.47
N ALA A 480 -18.35 -32.59 32.50
CA ALA A 480 -19.11 -33.80 32.76
C ALA A 480 -18.55 -35.00 32.02
N SER A 481 -18.45 -36.17 32.65
CA SER A 481 -18.16 -37.41 31.94
C SER A 481 -19.37 -37.83 31.12
N ALA A 482 -19.23 -37.70 29.81
CA ALA A 482 -20.35 -37.72 28.86
C ALA A 482 -20.26 -38.85 27.83
N ASP A 483 -19.26 -39.73 27.94
CA ASP A 483 -19.03 -40.84 27.02
C ASP A 483 -19.02 -42.18 27.77
N LEU A 484 -19.74 -43.17 27.23
CA LEU A 484 -19.89 -44.50 27.83
C LEU A 484 -18.72 -45.43 27.49
N ASN A 485 -17.98 -45.13 26.42
CA ASN A 485 -16.94 -46.00 25.89
C ASN A 485 -15.54 -45.45 26.18
N ASP A 486 -15.37 -44.12 26.06
CA ASP A 486 -14.11 -43.44 26.30
C ASP A 486 -14.16 -42.57 27.55
N LEU A 487 -13.04 -42.42 28.27
CA LEU A 487 -12.94 -41.41 29.33
C LEU A 487 -12.86 -40.01 28.69
N SER A 488 -14.03 -39.44 28.41
CA SER A 488 -14.17 -38.14 27.76
C SER A 488 -15.11 -37.21 28.51
N PHE A 489 -14.66 -35.97 28.66
CA PHE A 489 -15.42 -34.91 29.30
C PHE A 489 -16.08 -33.99 28.28
N MET A 490 -17.31 -33.56 28.54
CA MET A 490 -17.89 -32.37 27.93
C MET A 490 -17.45 -31.15 28.76
N MET A 491 -16.71 -30.23 28.16
CA MET A 491 -16.24 -29.00 28.80
C MET A 491 -17.21 -27.87 28.51
N VAL A 492 -17.58 -27.11 29.54
CA VAL A 492 -18.32 -25.85 29.45
C VAL A 492 -17.65 -24.86 30.40
N GLN A 493 -16.76 -24.03 29.89
CA GLN A 493 -15.89 -23.21 30.73
C GLN A 493 -15.50 -21.89 30.07
N ASN A 494 -15.03 -20.96 30.90
CA ASN A 494 -14.37 -19.74 30.48
C ASN A 494 -12.92 -19.72 30.99
N TYR A 495 -12.00 -19.28 30.14
CA TYR A 495 -10.72 -18.75 30.60
C TYR A 495 -10.90 -17.28 30.92
N VAL A 496 -10.66 -16.90 32.18
CA VAL A 496 -10.79 -15.54 32.70
C VAL A 496 -9.40 -15.03 33.00
N PHE A 497 -8.94 -14.03 32.26
CA PHE A 497 -7.59 -13.47 32.40
C PHE A 497 -7.60 -12.28 33.35
N ASP A 498 -6.59 -12.18 34.21
CA ASP A 498 -6.47 -11.10 35.21
C ASP A 498 -5.10 -10.38 35.20
N GLU A 499 -4.23 -10.72 34.23
CA GLU A 499 -2.93 -10.06 34.03
C GLU A 499 -2.84 -9.19 32.76
N GLU A 500 -2.02 -8.14 32.85
CA GLU A 500 -1.55 -7.26 31.76
C GLU A 500 -2.65 -6.79 30.77
N ARG A 501 -2.43 -7.06 29.46
CA ARG A 501 -3.23 -6.62 28.32
C ARG A 501 -4.62 -7.25 28.30
N TYR A 502 -4.81 -8.40 28.95
CA TYR A 502 -6.04 -9.18 28.87
C TYR A 502 -6.87 -9.15 30.15
N ASN A 503 -6.46 -8.39 31.16
CA ASN A 503 -7.15 -8.28 32.43
C ASN A 503 -8.66 -7.97 32.24
N GLY A 504 -9.51 -8.83 32.80
CA GLY A 504 -10.97 -8.76 32.72
C GLY A 504 -11.58 -9.29 31.42
N SER A 505 -10.76 -9.79 30.49
CA SER A 505 -11.22 -10.42 29.24
C SER A 505 -11.42 -11.93 29.42
N THR A 506 -12.29 -12.52 28.61
CA THR A 506 -12.58 -13.96 28.71
C THR A 506 -12.63 -14.65 27.36
N LEU A 507 -12.31 -15.95 27.34
CA LEU A 507 -12.57 -16.86 26.23
C LEU A 507 -13.50 -17.98 26.67
N SER A 508 -14.51 -18.29 25.88
CA SER A 508 -15.49 -19.33 26.18
C SER A 508 -15.20 -20.59 25.37
N ILE A 509 -15.13 -21.73 26.05
CA ILE A 509 -14.88 -23.05 25.50
C ILE A 509 -16.10 -23.94 25.71
N LEU A 510 -16.56 -24.60 24.64
CA LEU A 510 -17.60 -25.61 24.70
C LEU A 510 -17.24 -26.77 23.76
N GLY A 511 -16.86 -27.92 24.30
CA GLY A 511 -16.39 -29.02 23.45
C GLY A 511 -16.14 -30.34 24.16
N ARG A 512 -15.91 -31.39 23.36
CA ARG A 512 -15.54 -32.74 23.84
C ARG A 512 -14.04 -32.79 24.11
N ASN A 513 -13.64 -33.32 25.27
CA ASN A 513 -12.28 -33.45 25.75
C ASN A 513 -11.97 -34.92 26.04
N SER A 514 -11.33 -35.61 25.10
CA SER A 514 -10.97 -37.03 25.22
C SER A 514 -9.63 -37.18 25.95
N VAL A 515 -9.65 -37.29 27.29
CA VAL A 515 -8.47 -37.07 28.16
C VAL A 515 -7.30 -38.00 27.85
N MET A 516 -7.58 -39.20 27.33
CA MET A 516 -6.56 -40.19 26.96
C MET A 516 -5.87 -39.90 25.61
N SER A 517 -6.38 -38.95 24.83
CA SER A 517 -5.76 -38.51 23.58
C SER A 517 -4.56 -37.60 23.86
N SER A 518 -3.47 -37.80 23.09
CA SER A 518 -2.22 -37.03 23.22
C SER A 518 -2.37 -35.54 22.93
N MET A 519 -3.36 -35.18 22.13
CA MET A 519 -3.73 -33.81 21.79
C MET A 519 -5.25 -33.74 21.62
N ARG A 520 -5.86 -32.66 22.09
CA ARG A 520 -7.31 -32.48 22.12
C ARG A 520 -7.67 -31.08 21.67
N GLU A 521 -8.44 -30.96 20.61
CA GLU A 521 -8.91 -29.66 20.12
C GLU A 521 -10.24 -29.29 20.79
N LEU A 522 -10.33 -28.07 21.32
CA LEU A 522 -11.50 -27.51 21.98
C LEU A 522 -11.87 -26.18 21.30
N PRO A 523 -13.07 -26.04 20.73
CA PRO A 523 -13.43 -24.83 20.01
C PRO A 523 -13.63 -23.64 20.97
N VAL A 524 -13.14 -22.48 20.54
CA VAL A 524 -13.45 -21.19 21.15
C VAL A 524 -14.76 -20.70 20.55
N VAL A 525 -15.82 -20.70 21.36
CA VAL A 525 -17.19 -20.38 20.94
C VAL A 525 -17.57 -18.92 21.17
N GLY A 526 -16.69 -18.14 21.79
CA GLY A 526 -16.88 -16.71 22.01
C GLY A 526 -15.85 -16.12 22.97
N GLY A 527 -15.97 -14.82 23.22
CA GLY A 527 -15.13 -14.12 24.18
C GLY A 527 -15.67 -12.73 24.55
N SER A 528 -15.08 -12.15 25.59
CA SER A 528 -15.45 -10.83 26.13
C SER A 528 -14.21 -9.97 26.37
N GLY A 529 -14.41 -8.68 26.62
CA GLY A 529 -13.31 -7.71 26.75
C GLY A 529 -12.58 -7.52 25.42
N VAL A 530 -11.26 -7.72 25.43
CA VAL A 530 -10.39 -7.68 24.23
C VAL A 530 -10.78 -8.78 23.25
N PHE A 531 -11.32 -9.91 23.73
CA PHE A 531 -11.71 -11.07 22.92
C PHE A 531 -13.15 -10.99 22.40
N ARG A 532 -13.71 -9.80 22.22
CA ARG A 532 -15.07 -9.66 21.69
C ARG A 532 -15.15 -10.19 20.26
N PHE A 533 -16.18 -10.97 19.95
CA PHE A 533 -16.32 -11.70 18.67
C PHE A 533 -15.25 -12.78 18.43
N ALA A 534 -14.56 -13.23 19.49
CA ALA A 534 -13.56 -14.27 19.39
C ALA A 534 -14.08 -15.55 18.72
N ARG A 535 -13.28 -16.08 17.81
CA ARG A 535 -13.44 -17.41 17.20
C ARG A 535 -12.08 -18.07 17.06
N GLY A 536 -12.03 -19.40 17.20
CA GLY A 536 -10.79 -20.14 17.11
C GLY A 536 -10.87 -21.49 17.82
N TYR A 537 -9.73 -21.99 18.28
CA TYR A 537 -9.63 -23.28 18.95
C TYR A 537 -8.48 -23.28 19.97
N ALA A 538 -8.56 -24.18 20.93
CA ALA A 538 -7.50 -24.48 21.89
C ALA A 538 -7.04 -25.93 21.71
N GLU A 539 -5.74 -26.19 21.69
CA GLU A 539 -5.17 -27.52 21.79
C GLU A 539 -4.80 -27.79 23.24
N ALA A 540 -5.26 -28.91 23.80
CA ALA A 540 -4.97 -29.32 25.16
C ALA A 540 -4.11 -30.59 25.18
N ARG A 541 -3.06 -30.58 25.99
CA ARG A 541 -2.15 -31.72 26.22
C ARG A 541 -2.04 -31.99 27.71
N THR A 542 -2.13 -33.25 28.09
CA THR A 542 -1.98 -33.62 29.51
C THR A 542 -0.50 -33.66 29.86
N TYR A 543 -0.03 -32.74 30.70
CA TYR A 543 1.34 -32.71 31.19
C TYR A 543 1.54 -33.74 32.32
N SER A 544 0.61 -33.77 33.27
CA SER A 544 0.57 -34.78 34.33
C SER A 544 -0.88 -35.13 34.67
N PHE A 545 -1.11 -36.38 35.09
CA PHE A 545 -2.41 -36.81 35.58
C PHE A 545 -2.25 -37.91 36.62
N ASN A 546 -2.77 -37.66 37.83
CA ASN A 546 -2.79 -38.62 38.91
C ASN A 546 -4.17 -39.27 38.99
N LEU A 547 -4.26 -40.53 38.55
CA LEU A 547 -5.51 -41.30 38.55
C LEU A 547 -6.11 -41.51 39.95
N THR A 548 -5.30 -41.42 41.01
CA THR A 548 -5.75 -41.67 42.39
C THR A 548 -6.35 -40.41 43.01
N SER A 549 -5.69 -39.27 42.87
CA SER A 549 -6.19 -37.98 43.41
C SER A 549 -7.11 -37.25 42.43
N GLN A 550 -7.12 -37.65 41.15
CA GLN A 550 -7.78 -36.95 40.03
C GLN A 550 -7.17 -35.59 39.70
N ASP A 551 -6.01 -35.26 40.26
CA ASP A 551 -5.29 -34.04 39.91
C ASP A 551 -4.66 -34.17 38.52
N ALA A 552 -4.73 -33.10 37.74
CA ALA A 552 -4.11 -33.01 36.44
C ALA A 552 -3.40 -31.67 36.28
N VAL A 553 -2.33 -31.67 35.50
CA VAL A 553 -1.79 -30.46 34.88
C VAL A 553 -2.00 -30.57 33.38
N VAL A 554 -2.72 -29.61 32.80
CA VAL A 554 -3.05 -29.59 31.37
C VAL A 554 -2.45 -28.35 30.76
N GLU A 555 -1.61 -28.53 29.75
CA GLU A 555 -1.06 -27.48 28.90
C GLU A 555 -2.10 -27.15 27.81
N TYR A 556 -2.34 -25.86 27.59
CA TYR A 556 -3.23 -25.36 26.54
C TYR A 556 -2.47 -24.43 25.60
N ASP A 557 -2.55 -24.68 24.29
CA ASP A 557 -2.19 -23.72 23.24
C ASP A 557 -3.50 -23.12 22.68
N VAL A 558 -3.72 -21.80 22.80
CA VAL A 558 -5.00 -21.16 22.40
C VAL A 558 -4.83 -20.21 21.21
N TYR A 559 -5.53 -20.50 20.11
CA TYR A 559 -5.50 -19.73 18.87
C TYR A 559 -6.82 -18.99 18.67
N VAL A 560 -6.78 -17.65 18.69
CA VAL A 560 -7.99 -16.81 18.66
C VAL A 560 -7.87 -15.68 17.65
N LEU A 561 -8.93 -15.51 16.84
CA LEU A 561 -9.18 -14.30 16.05
C LEU A 561 -10.25 -13.48 16.78
N HIS A 562 -9.96 -12.22 17.11
CA HIS A 562 -10.84 -11.34 17.87
C HIS A 562 -10.73 -9.87 17.44
#